data_AF-T2JDQ2-F1
#
_entry.id   AF-T2JDQ2-F1
#
_cell.length_a   1.000
_cell.length_b   1.000
_cell.length_c   1.000
_cell.angle_alpha   90.00
_cell.angle_beta   90.00
_cell.angle_gamma   90.00
#
_symmetry.space_group_name_H-M   'P 1'
#
loop_
_entity.id
_entity.type
_entity.pdbx_description
1 polymer ?
#
loop_
_entity_poly.entity_id
_entity_poly.type
_entity_poly.pdbx_seq_one_letter_code
_entity_poly.pdbx_strand_id
1 'polypeptide(L)' 'MIKVPELWIYRQGVLNIYILEDNKYQDSAKSRLFPDF' A
#
# COMPACT_ATOMS: atom_id res chain seq x y z
N MET A 1 -2.09 -2.03 18.83
CA MET A 1 -2.02 -2.63 17.49
C MET A 1 -1.44 -1.58 16.56
N ILE A 2 -0.32 -1.86 15.89
CA ILE A 2 0.36 -0.87 15.03
C ILE A 2 -0.29 -0.92 13.65
N LYS A 3 -0.76 0.23 13.15
CA LYS A 3 -1.21 0.40 11.77
C LYS A 3 -0.16 1.17 10.99
N VAL A 4 0.24 0.64 9.84
CA VAL A 4 1.22 1.28 8.96
C VAL A 4 0.45 2.04 7.86
N PRO A 5 0.83 3.29 7.52
CA PRO A 5 0.12 4.08 6.51
C PRO A 5 0.08 3.47 5.11
N GLU A 6 1.10 2.70 4.75
CA GLU A 6 1.27 2.09 3.43
C GLU A 6 1.85 0.68 3.57
N LEU A 7 1.32 -0.29 2.83
CA LEU A 7 1.77 -1.67 2.80
C LEU A 7 2.09 -2.09 1.37
N TRP A 8 3.22 -2.77 1.19
CA TRP A 8 3.65 -3.31 -0.09
C TRP A 8 3.71 -4.82 0.05
N ILE A 9 2.91 -5.54 -0.73
CA ILE A 9 2.82 -7.00 -0.67
C ILE A 9 3.16 -7.55 -2.05
N TYR A 10 4.30 -8.25 -2.13
CA TYR A 10 4.70 -8.97 -3.33
C TYR A 10 4.41 -10.46 -3.18
N ARG A 11 3.55 -11.02 -4.03
CA ARG A 11 3.17 -12.44 -4.00
C ARG A 11 2.89 -12.95 -5.40
N GLN A 12 3.42 -14.13 -5.74
CA GLN A 12 3.19 -14.80 -7.03
C GLN A 12 3.47 -13.90 -8.25
N GLY A 13 4.51 -13.07 -8.19
CA GLY A 13 4.87 -12.18 -9.30
C GLY A 13 4.11 -10.85 -9.33
N VAL A 14 3.12 -10.65 -8.45
CA VAL A 14 2.28 -9.45 -8.41
C VAL A 14 2.63 -8.61 -7.18
N LEU A 15 2.92 -7.33 -7.41
CA LEU A 15 3.04 -6.32 -6.36
C LEU A 15 1.70 -5.62 -6.18
N ASN A 16 1.16 -5.65 -4.97
CA ASN A 16 0.01 -4.83 -4.57
C ASN A 16 0.46 -3.81 -3.53
N ILE A 17 0.00 -2.57 -3.69
CA ILE A 17 0.24 -1.48 -2.74
C ILE A 17 -1.10 -1.17 -2.09
N TYR A 18 -1.12 -1.12 -0.77
CA TYR A 18 -2.30 -0.75 0.01
C TYR A 18 -2.04 0.51 0.82
N ILE A 19 -2.98 1.44 0.78
CA ILE A 19 -2.94 2.67 1.57
C ILE A 19 -4.01 2.59 2.66
N LEU A 20 -3.64 2.97 3.88
CA LEU A 20 -4.56 3.08 4.99
C LEU A 20 -5.37 4.38 4.89
N GLU A 21 -6.66 4.27 4.59
CA GLU A 21 -7.62 5.37 4.58
C GLU A 21 -8.88 4.97 5.34
N ASP A 22 -9.46 5.89 6.12
CA ASP A 22 -10.67 5.62 6.90
C ASP A 22 -10.60 4.31 7.71
N ASN A 23 -9.43 4.05 8.30
CA ASN A 23 -9.11 2.84 9.06
C ASN A 23 -9.14 1.51 8.28
N LYS A 24 -9.14 1.54 6.95
CA LYS A 24 -9.11 0.36 6.06
C LYS A 24 -7.98 0.45 5.03
N TYR A 25 -7.48 -0.70 4.62
CA TYR A 25 -6.51 -0.79 3.54
C TYR A 25 -7.24 -0.81 2.20
N GLN A 26 -6.92 0.14 1.34
CA GLN A 26 -7.42 0.24 -0.03
C GLN A 26 -6.28 0.00 -1.03
N ASP A 27 -6.55 -0.75 -2.10
CA ASP A 27 -5.60 -0.93 -3.19
C ASP A 27 -5.23 0.41 -3.83
N SER A 28 -3.96 0.55 -4.19
CA SER A 28 -3.42 1.72 -4.87
C SER A 28 -2.48 1.29 -5.99
N ALA A 29 -2.53 2.00 -7.11
CA ALA A 29 -1.57 1.86 -8.19
C ALA A 29 -0.27 2.63 -7.95
N LYS A 30 -0.24 3.53 -6.95
CA LYS A 30 0.90 4.42 -6.68
C LYS A 30 1.27 4.43 -5.20
N SER A 31 2.55 4.63 -4.94
CA SER A 31 3.05 4.91 -3.60
C SER A 31 2.83 6.38 -3.23
N ARG A 32 2.57 6.64 -1.95
CA ARG A 32 2.66 7.99 -1.37
C ARG A 32 4.08 8.33 -0.92
N LEU A 33 4.86 7.31 -0.59
CA LEU A 33 6.27 7.47 -0.17
C LEU A 33 7.19 7.74 -1.36
N PHE A 34 6.85 7.20 -2.54
CA PHE A 34 7.62 7.33 -3.78
C PHE A 34 6.70 7.80 -4.93
N PRO A 35 6.36 9.10 -5.00
CA PRO A 35 5.40 9.62 -5.98
C PRO A 35 5.91 9.59 -7.43
N ASP A 36 7.22 9.44 -7.63
CA ASP A 36 7.89 9.44 -8.94
C ASP A 36 8.07 8.04 -9.55
N PHE A 37 7.54 7.00 -8.89
CA PHE A 37 7.58 5.62 -9.38
C PHE A 37 6.42 5.33 -10.35
#